data_AF-A0A015IXR4-F1
#
_entry.id   AF-A0A015IXR4-F1
#
_cell.length_a   1.000
_cell.length_b   1.000
_cell.length_c   1.000
_cell.angle_alpha   90.00
_cell.angle_beta   90.00
_cell.angle_gamma   90.00
#
_symmetry.space_group_name_H-M   'P 1'
#
loop_
_entity.id
_entity.type
_entity.pdbx_description
1 polymer ?
#
loop_
_entity_poly.entity_id
_entity_poly.type
_entity_poly.pdbx_seq_one_letter_code
_entity_poly.pdbx_strand_id
1 'polypeptide(L)'
;MSNQENRTCKGCHVRQSNENFLNDKGVALKKCLHCRDKLKIARLKKKKDESNKENLEIEVSNHVITLISEGDGYSWVYRNKNQKKDSLHILYYCNCRIELGKWQVKHPILDKQRDTSTYLEQYHCEGTINIEILSKLDLIKVKYSHKMLHPRLRHVNTTYEIKRFIQDNLNCPVSEIWRQIRENQIIGHENITVQQTYYWWSIQSPIEIDATYGTNNLAWELYAIMGVIDGTGFPLSYLIISVGKNRNITGILTQWMQALKERNLRNFPFILTDKDFSEINAAQTVWPEARLQLCVWHLRRAIKQRLSSNKIGTYYSYNPKVAHEECSSIDPSWGIINNSNLVFCPLKLRKTVISIVENHSNRHMLLLKHDGTFITNADEIWKECVKEMIEFCKENELLQLWVYLWREWYSKEKWNLWARAANKNISHIKTTMIVTLATY
;
A
#
# COMPACT_ATOMS: atom_id res chain seq x y z
N MET A 1 -60.03 14.29 -13.19
CA MET A 1 -59.25 15.55 -13.12
C MET A 1 -58.85 15.76 -11.67
N SER A 2 -57.65 15.32 -11.24
CA SER A 2 -57.19 15.62 -9.88
C SER A 2 -56.58 17.02 -9.86
N ASN A 3 -57.14 17.91 -9.04
CA ASN A 3 -56.60 19.23 -8.79
C ASN A 3 -55.22 19.09 -8.14
N GLN A 4 -54.15 19.23 -8.92
CA GLN A 4 -52.81 19.46 -8.36
C GLN A 4 -52.79 20.85 -7.71
N GLU A 5 -53.10 20.91 -6.40
CA GLU A 5 -52.99 22.16 -5.63
C GLU A 5 -51.52 22.63 -5.61
N ASN A 6 -51.23 23.66 -6.40
CA ASN A 6 -49.92 24.29 -6.40
C ASN A 6 -49.75 25.20 -5.17
N ARG A 7 -48.73 24.91 -4.36
CA ARG A 7 -48.39 25.63 -3.11
C ARG A 7 -47.21 26.57 -3.30
N THR A 8 -47.22 27.70 -2.59
CA THR A 8 -46.13 28.69 -2.61
C THR A 8 -45.08 28.36 -1.54
N CYS A 9 -43.81 28.29 -1.93
CA CYS A 9 -42.73 27.97 -1.02
C CYS A 9 -42.36 29.14 -0.08
N LYS A 10 -42.27 28.90 1.24
CA LYS A 10 -41.78 29.93 2.20
C LYS A 10 -40.26 30.20 2.13
N GLY A 11 -39.51 29.50 1.27
CA GLY A 11 -38.08 29.69 1.09
C GLY A 11 -37.73 30.52 -0.15
N CYS A 12 -38.27 30.14 -1.31
CA CYS A 12 -38.02 30.82 -2.58
C CYS A 12 -39.21 31.63 -3.10
N HIS A 13 -40.36 31.61 -2.42
CA HIS A 13 -41.60 32.28 -2.83
C HIS A 13 -42.17 31.84 -4.20
N VAL A 14 -41.64 30.77 -4.81
CA VAL A 14 -42.13 30.19 -6.06
C VAL A 14 -43.29 29.22 -5.80
N ARG A 15 -44.28 29.21 -6.70
CA ARG A 15 -45.41 28.26 -6.67
C ARG A 15 -45.00 26.95 -7.34
N GLN A 16 -45.18 25.82 -6.65
CA GLN A 16 -44.77 24.48 -7.11
C GLN A 16 -45.83 23.44 -6.77
N SER A 17 -45.76 22.26 -7.41
CA SER A 17 -46.65 21.13 -7.12
C SER A 17 -46.55 20.69 -5.65
N ASN A 18 -47.67 20.25 -5.05
CA ASN A 18 -47.72 19.81 -3.65
C ASN A 18 -46.73 18.67 -3.34
N GLU A 19 -46.44 17.81 -4.32
CA GLU A 19 -45.46 16.72 -4.22
C GLU A 19 -44.07 17.22 -3.78
N ASN A 20 -43.66 18.39 -4.27
CA ASN A 20 -42.38 19.01 -3.91
C ASN A 20 -42.31 19.49 -2.45
N PHE A 21 -43.40 19.42 -1.69
CA PHE A 21 -43.45 19.79 -0.28
C PHE A 21 -43.49 18.58 0.66
N LEU A 22 -43.70 17.37 0.15
CA LEU A 22 -43.82 16.17 0.96
C LEU A 22 -42.45 15.73 1.50
N ASN A 23 -42.42 15.18 2.71
CA ASN A 23 -41.27 14.44 3.23
C ASN A 23 -41.45 12.93 3.02
N ASP A 24 -40.45 12.14 3.42
CA ASP A 24 -40.44 10.67 3.27
C ASP A 24 -41.59 9.95 4.00
N LYS A 25 -42.32 10.67 4.85
CA LYS A 25 -43.52 10.19 5.57
C LYS A 25 -44.82 10.74 4.98
N GLY A 26 -44.78 11.36 3.81
CA GLY A 26 -45.95 11.96 3.14
C GLY A 26 -46.49 13.24 3.80
N VAL A 27 -45.74 13.86 4.73
CA VAL A 27 -46.18 15.09 5.41
C VAL A 27 -45.73 16.31 4.63
N ALA A 28 -46.68 17.21 4.32
CA ALA A 28 -46.39 18.44 3.60
C ALA A 28 -45.70 19.49 4.48
N LEU A 29 -44.53 19.95 4.05
CA LEU A 29 -43.69 20.93 4.73
C LEU A 29 -43.91 22.35 4.18
N LYS A 30 -43.42 23.36 4.90
CA LYS A 30 -43.54 24.79 4.52
C LYS A 30 -42.55 25.22 3.41
N LYS A 31 -41.50 24.44 3.17
CA LYS A 31 -40.45 24.71 2.17
C LYS A 31 -40.41 23.55 1.17
N CYS A 32 -40.20 23.86 -0.11
CA CYS A 32 -40.09 22.84 -1.14
C CYS A 32 -38.78 22.06 -1.00
N LEU A 33 -38.71 20.90 -1.65
CA LEU A 33 -37.58 19.98 -1.66
C LEU A 33 -36.28 20.71 -2.01
N HIS A 34 -36.27 21.49 -3.08
CA HIS A 34 -35.12 22.28 -3.51
C HIS A 34 -34.59 23.25 -2.42
N CYS A 35 -35.49 23.96 -1.70
CA CYS A 35 -35.07 24.86 -0.61
C CYS A 35 -34.55 24.08 0.60
N ARG A 36 -35.11 22.91 0.89
CA ARG A 36 -34.65 22.02 1.96
C ARG A 36 -33.27 21.44 1.64
N ASP A 37 -33.06 21.01 0.40
CA ASP A 37 -31.79 20.47 -0.07
C ASP A 37 -30.69 21.53 -0.05
N LYS A 38 -31.00 22.76 -0.48
CA LYS A 38 -30.08 23.90 -0.31
C LYS A 38 -29.67 24.12 1.15
N LEU A 39 -30.61 24.07 2.09
CA LEU A 39 -30.32 24.18 3.53
C LEU A 39 -29.51 22.99 4.06
N LYS A 40 -29.80 21.78 3.58
CA LYS A 40 -29.06 20.56 3.95
C LYS A 40 -27.62 20.63 3.45
N ILE A 41 -27.42 21.02 2.19
CA ILE A 41 -26.10 21.25 1.58
C ILE A 41 -25.34 22.34 2.35
N ALA A 42 -25.98 23.47 2.68
CA ALA A 42 -25.33 24.54 3.46
C ALA A 42 -24.90 24.07 4.86
N ARG A 43 -25.72 23.26 5.54
CA ARG A 43 -25.37 22.67 6.85
C ARG A 43 -24.21 21.67 6.73
N LEU A 44 -24.21 20.82 5.69
CA LEU A 44 -23.12 19.88 5.43
C LEU A 44 -21.82 20.61 5.11
N LYS A 45 -21.88 21.67 4.30
CA LYS A 45 -20.73 22.52 4.00
C LYS A 45 -20.17 23.16 5.26
N LYS A 46 -21.03 23.77 6.10
CA LYS A 46 -20.60 24.36 7.38
C LYS A 46 -19.94 23.35 8.32
N LYS A 47 -20.50 22.14 8.47
CA LYS A 47 -19.88 21.07 9.27
C LYS A 47 -18.52 20.64 8.72
N LYS A 48 -18.40 20.56 7.40
CA LYS A 48 -17.13 20.21 6.72
C LYS A 48 -16.09 21.31 6.93
N ASP A 49 -16.48 22.58 6.83
CA ASP A 49 -15.61 23.72 7.05
C ASP A 49 -15.14 23.80 8.52
N GLU A 50 -16.03 23.52 9.49
CA GLU A 50 -15.68 23.44 10.92
C GLU A 50 -14.71 22.27 11.21
N SER A 51 -14.93 21.10 10.63
CA SER A 51 -14.03 19.94 10.77
C SER A 51 -12.66 20.17 10.12
N ASN A 52 -12.62 20.79 8.94
CA ASN A 52 -11.36 21.14 8.26
C ASN A 52 -10.56 22.15 9.08
N LYS A 53 -11.23 23.15 9.64
CA LYS A 53 -10.61 24.14 10.52
C LYS A 53 -10.01 23.48 11.75
N GLU A 54 -10.76 22.61 12.42
CA GLU A 54 -10.28 21.90 13.62
C GLU A 54 -9.07 21.01 13.31
N ASN A 55 -9.06 20.30 12.18
CA ASN A 55 -7.92 19.49 11.75
C ASN A 55 -6.66 20.33 11.54
N LEU A 56 -6.79 21.51 10.93
CA LEU A 56 -5.67 22.43 10.74
C LEU A 56 -5.14 22.95 12.09
N GLU A 57 -6.03 23.29 13.03
CA GLU A 57 -5.63 23.72 14.38
C GLU A 57 -4.88 22.59 15.12
N ILE A 58 -5.31 21.33 14.98
CA ILE A 58 -4.59 20.18 15.53
C ILE A 58 -3.20 20.01 14.90
N GLU A 59 -3.08 20.19 13.59
CA GLU A 59 -1.80 20.10 12.87
C GLU A 59 -0.81 21.17 13.36
N VAL A 60 -1.28 22.41 13.51
CA VAL A 60 -0.48 23.51 14.08
C VAL A 60 -0.02 23.16 15.49
N SER A 61 -0.91 22.63 16.34
CA SER A 61 -0.55 22.19 17.70
C SER A 61 0.52 21.11 17.70
N ASN A 62 0.42 20.12 16.81
CA ASN A 62 1.41 19.05 16.68
C ASN A 62 2.77 19.63 16.25
N HIS A 63 2.79 20.57 15.31
CA HIS A 63 4.02 21.23 14.89
C HIS A 63 4.68 22.02 16.04
N VAL A 64 3.90 22.77 16.82
CA VAL A 64 4.39 23.48 18.00
C VAL A 64 4.98 22.52 19.04
N ILE A 65 4.31 21.39 19.30
CA ILE A 65 4.84 20.36 20.22
C ILE A 65 6.12 19.73 19.70
N THR A 66 6.24 19.47 18.40
CA THR A 66 7.48 18.97 17.80
C THR A 66 8.63 19.93 18.06
N LEU A 67 8.44 21.22 17.78
CA LEU A 67 9.47 22.25 18.01
C LEU A 67 9.86 22.36 19.50
N ILE A 68 8.89 22.30 20.41
CA ILE A 68 9.19 22.33 21.85
C ILE A 68 9.97 21.08 22.27
N SER A 69 9.56 19.90 21.80
CA SER A 69 10.22 18.62 22.09
C SER A 69 11.66 18.58 21.58
N GLU A 70 11.92 19.17 20.42
CA GLU A 70 13.26 19.32 19.84
C GLU A 70 14.13 20.28 20.67
N GLY A 71 13.54 21.36 21.18
CA GLY A 71 14.25 22.35 22.00
C GLY A 71 14.52 21.88 23.43
N ASP A 72 13.55 21.26 24.10
CA ASP A 72 13.63 20.87 25.50
C ASP A 72 14.11 19.42 25.71
N GLY A 73 14.09 18.59 24.66
CA GLY A 73 14.48 17.19 24.66
C GLY A 73 13.54 16.25 25.42
N TYR A 74 12.35 16.70 25.80
CA TYR A 74 11.31 15.92 26.44
C TYR A 74 10.25 15.45 25.42
N SER A 75 9.58 14.35 25.74
CA SER A 75 8.48 13.83 24.92
C SER A 75 7.14 14.20 25.54
N TRP A 76 6.26 14.77 24.73
CA TRP A 76 4.97 15.30 25.15
C TRP A 76 3.83 14.53 24.50
N VAL A 77 2.98 13.93 25.34
CA VAL A 77 1.89 13.04 24.91
C VAL A 77 0.58 13.79 24.99
N TYR A 78 -0.22 13.70 23.93
CA TYR A 78 -1.57 14.28 23.91
C TYR A 78 -2.42 13.72 25.05
N ARG A 79 -3.07 14.60 25.80
CA ARG A 79 -3.98 14.22 26.88
C ARG A 79 -5.43 14.44 26.52
N ASN A 80 -5.79 15.68 26.20
CA ASN A 80 -7.15 16.04 25.82
C ASN A 80 -7.16 17.36 25.04
N LYS A 81 -8.33 17.66 24.47
CA LYS A 81 -8.64 18.94 23.85
C LYS A 81 -9.97 19.46 24.35
N ASN A 82 -10.12 20.78 24.34
CA ASN A 82 -11.35 21.46 24.70
C ASN A 82 -11.63 22.60 23.72
N GLN A 83 -12.77 22.51 23.02
CA GLN A 83 -13.22 23.55 22.09
C GLN A 83 -13.93 24.65 22.87
N LYS A 84 -13.40 25.87 22.82
CA LYS A 84 -14.12 27.07 23.28
C LYS A 84 -14.66 27.86 22.08
N LYS A 85 -15.51 28.85 22.36
CA LYS A 85 -16.25 29.65 21.38
C LYS A 85 -15.35 30.22 20.25
N ASP A 86 -14.14 30.64 20.58
CA ASP A 86 -13.20 31.29 19.65
C ASP A 86 -11.77 30.74 19.69
N SER A 87 -11.55 29.62 20.40
CA SER A 87 -10.21 29.06 20.58
C SER A 87 -10.23 27.56 20.81
N LEU A 88 -9.24 26.84 20.28
CA LEU A 88 -9.02 25.43 20.60
C LEU A 88 -7.91 25.33 21.67
N HIS A 89 -8.19 24.63 22.77
CA HIS A 89 -7.18 24.34 23.80
C HIS A 89 -6.77 22.87 23.70
N ILE A 90 -5.48 22.60 23.65
CA ILE A 90 -4.93 21.24 23.62
C ILE A 90 -3.92 21.09 24.74
N LEU A 91 -4.10 20.05 25.56
CA LEU A 91 -3.25 19.75 26.69
C LEU A 91 -2.39 18.52 26.39
N TYR A 92 -1.10 18.68 26.62
CA TYR A 92 -0.10 17.63 26.54
C TYR A 92 0.54 17.42 27.90
N TYR A 93 0.86 16.16 28.19
CA TYR A 93 1.55 15.74 29.40
C TYR A 93 2.96 15.28 29.05
N CYS A 94 3.92 15.50 29.94
CA CYS A 94 5.21 14.83 29.81
C CYS A 94 5.00 13.30 29.84
N ASN A 95 5.65 12.58 28.93
CA ASN A 95 5.52 11.12 28.78
C ASN A 95 5.95 10.34 30.04
N CYS A 96 6.78 10.94 30.89
CA CYS A 96 7.28 10.33 32.12
C CYS A 96 6.48 10.78 33.37
N ARG A 97 5.27 11.30 33.21
CA ARG A 97 4.41 11.64 34.35
C ARG A 97 3.93 10.40 35.08
N ILE A 98 4.09 10.36 36.40
CA ILE A 98 3.65 9.24 37.25
C ILE A 98 2.17 8.87 37.07
N GLU A 99 1.31 9.83 36.72
CA GLU A 99 -0.10 9.57 36.46
C GLU A 99 -0.35 8.72 35.20
N LEU A 100 0.59 8.67 34.26
CA LEU A 100 0.56 7.81 33.08
C LEU A 100 1.00 6.36 33.40
N GLY A 101 1.70 6.14 34.52
CA GLY A 101 2.17 4.83 34.95
C GLY A 101 1.12 3.93 35.60
N LYS A 102 -0.10 4.44 35.89
CA LYS A 102 -1.17 3.63 36.49
C LYS A 102 -1.88 2.78 35.44
N TRP A 103 -1.53 1.50 35.39
CA TRP A 103 -2.25 0.51 34.60
C TRP A 103 -3.61 0.24 35.26
N GLN A 104 -4.68 0.24 34.47
CA GLN A 104 -5.86 -0.55 34.85
C GLN A 104 -5.42 -2.01 34.82
N VAL A 105 -5.58 -2.73 35.94
CA VAL A 105 -5.32 -4.17 35.99
C VAL A 105 -6.24 -4.86 34.98
N LYS A 106 -5.70 -5.19 33.81
CA LYS A 106 -6.48 -5.81 32.72
C LYS A 106 -6.86 -7.26 33.04
N HIS A 107 -6.11 -7.90 33.93
CA HIS A 107 -6.37 -9.27 34.37
C HIS A 107 -5.95 -9.46 35.84
N PRO A 108 -6.82 -10.02 36.70
CA PRO A 108 -6.56 -10.13 38.15
C PRO A 108 -5.44 -11.13 38.51
N ILE A 109 -5.15 -12.10 37.63
CA ILE A 109 -4.07 -13.08 37.81
C ILE A 109 -2.77 -12.54 37.19
N LEU A 110 -1.72 -12.39 38.01
CA LEU A 110 -0.41 -11.82 37.65
C LEU A 110 0.27 -12.58 36.49
N ASP A 111 0.27 -13.91 36.53
CA ASP A 111 0.93 -14.74 35.49
C ASP A 111 0.25 -14.67 34.11
N LYS A 112 -0.97 -14.13 34.05
CA LYS A 112 -1.71 -13.91 32.81
C LYS A 112 -1.58 -12.48 32.29
N GLN A 113 -0.91 -11.60 33.03
CA GLN A 113 -0.55 -10.28 32.54
C GLN A 113 0.67 -10.43 31.62
N ARG A 114 0.47 -10.21 30.32
CA ARG A 114 1.54 -10.26 29.31
C ARG A 114 2.20 -8.90 29.06
N ASP A 115 2.09 -7.98 30.01
CA ASP A 115 2.63 -6.62 29.84
C ASP A 115 4.16 -6.65 29.99
N THR A 116 4.87 -6.11 28.99
CA THR A 116 6.32 -5.91 29.05
C THR A 116 6.61 -4.85 30.12
N SER A 117 7.61 -5.06 30.98
CA SER A 117 8.01 -4.06 31.96
C SER A 117 8.26 -2.72 31.26
N THR A 118 7.70 -1.64 31.82
CA THR A 118 7.83 -0.32 31.22
C THR A 118 9.29 0.12 31.33
N TYR A 119 9.96 0.25 30.17
CA TYR A 119 11.32 0.79 30.07
C TYR A 119 11.41 2.29 30.43
N LEU A 120 10.25 2.93 30.67
CA LEU A 120 10.08 4.34 30.95
C LEU A 120 10.00 4.57 32.46
N GLU A 121 11.06 5.10 33.04
CA GLU A 121 11.03 5.63 34.41
C GLU A 121 9.99 6.75 34.52
N GLN A 122 9.19 6.68 35.59
CA GLN A 122 8.11 7.61 35.87
C GLN A 122 8.51 8.57 36.98
N TYR A 123 8.09 9.83 36.86
CA TYR A 123 8.49 10.92 37.74
C TYR A 123 7.29 11.79 38.14
N HIS A 124 7.37 12.44 39.30
CA HIS A 124 6.41 13.45 39.75
C HIS A 124 6.65 14.82 39.06
N CYS A 125 6.92 14.82 37.76
CA CYS A 125 7.36 16.03 37.05
C CYS A 125 6.26 17.07 36.84
N GLU A 126 5.00 16.64 36.91
CA GLU A 126 3.81 17.44 36.62
C GLU A 126 3.89 18.21 35.28
N GLY A 127 4.72 17.72 34.35
CA GLY A 127 4.98 18.36 33.07
C GLY A 127 3.69 18.55 32.28
N THR A 128 3.38 19.79 31.91
CA THR A 128 2.25 20.13 31.03
C THR A 128 2.65 21.15 29.98
N ILE A 129 2.10 20.98 28.79
CA ILE A 129 2.03 22.02 27.77
C ILE A 129 0.55 22.21 27.42
N ASN A 130 0.07 23.43 27.53
CA ASN A 130 -1.26 23.82 27.09
C ASN A 130 -1.13 24.80 25.93
N ILE A 131 -1.60 24.40 24.76
CA ILE A 131 -1.60 25.20 23.54
C ILE A 131 -3.03 25.71 23.33
N GLU A 132 -3.18 27.03 23.33
CA GLU A 132 -4.41 27.72 22.96
C GLU A 132 -4.22 28.36 21.57
N ILE A 133 -5.02 27.90 20.61
CA ILE A 133 -4.98 28.39 19.23
C ILE A 133 -6.16 29.33 19.01
N LEU A 134 -5.85 30.58 18.65
CA LEU A 134 -6.79 31.65 18.36
C LEU A 134 -6.71 31.98 16.86
N SER A 135 -7.23 31.10 16.02
CA SER A 135 -7.11 31.18 14.56
C SER A 135 -7.72 32.44 13.93
N LYS A 136 -8.61 33.15 14.62
CA LYS A 136 -9.14 34.44 14.15
C LYS A 136 -8.17 35.60 14.34
N LEU A 137 -7.20 35.44 15.24
CA LEU A 137 -6.24 36.46 15.65
C LEU A 137 -4.82 36.10 15.19
N ASP A 138 -4.65 35.00 14.44
CA ASP A 138 -3.36 34.43 14.06
C ASP A 138 -2.38 34.31 15.23
N LEU A 139 -2.92 33.95 16.40
CA LEU A 139 -2.19 33.95 17.67
C LEU A 139 -2.21 32.55 18.28
N ILE A 140 -1.04 32.09 18.70
CA ILE A 140 -0.87 30.85 19.48
C ILE A 140 -0.34 31.24 20.85
N LYS A 141 -1.02 30.78 21.90
CA LYS A 141 -0.58 30.94 23.28
C LYS A 141 -0.13 29.59 23.81
N VAL A 142 1.13 29.53 24.25
CA VAL A 142 1.71 28.32 24.84
C VAL A 142 1.93 28.56 26.32
N LYS A 143 1.32 27.72 27.16
CA LYS A 143 1.62 27.64 28.59
C LYS A 143 2.42 26.37 28.84
N TYR A 144 3.70 26.54 29.11
CA TYR A 144 4.66 25.48 29.37
C TYR A 144 4.98 25.44 30.88
N SER A 145 4.89 24.27 31.50
CA SER A 145 5.26 24.07 32.91
C SER A 145 5.85 22.68 33.10
N HIS A 146 7.09 22.61 33.60
CA HIS A 146 7.75 21.36 33.95
C HIS A 146 8.47 21.55 35.29
N LYS A 147 7.78 21.21 36.39
CA LYS A 147 8.20 21.60 37.75
C LYS A 147 9.47 20.91 38.23
N MET A 148 9.66 19.66 37.84
CA MET A 148 10.84 18.87 38.17
C MET A 148 11.46 18.35 36.90
N LEU A 149 12.67 18.79 36.59
CA LEU A 149 13.46 18.25 35.50
C LEU A 149 13.93 16.83 35.89
N HIS A 150 13.62 15.87 35.03
CA HIS A 150 14.10 14.50 35.17
C HIS A 150 14.99 14.13 33.97
N PRO A 151 15.75 13.03 34.05
CA PRO A 151 16.49 12.52 32.89
C PRO A 151 15.59 12.42 31.65
N ARG A 152 16.08 12.97 30.55
CA ARG A 152 15.41 12.89 29.25
C ARG A 152 15.47 11.46 28.75
N LEU A 153 14.46 11.05 27.99
CA LEU A 153 14.48 9.78 27.31
C LEU A 153 15.69 9.75 26.36
N ARG A 154 16.57 8.76 26.55
CA ARG A 154 17.58 8.48 25.54
C ARG A 154 16.85 7.92 24.33
N HIS A 155 16.59 8.76 23.33
CA HIS A 155 16.31 8.27 21.98
C HIS A 155 17.58 7.62 21.47
N VAL A 156 17.69 6.31 21.69
CA VAL A 156 18.85 5.59 21.20
C VAL A 156 18.58 5.23 19.75
N ASN A 157 19.22 5.99 18.87
CA ASN A 157 19.32 5.62 17.48
C ASN A 157 19.94 4.23 17.38
N THR A 158 19.33 3.36 16.59
CA THR A 158 19.91 2.06 16.29
C THR A 158 21.29 2.26 15.68
N THR A 159 22.27 1.55 16.20
CA THR A 159 23.67 1.62 15.79
C THR A 159 23.85 1.10 14.36
N TYR A 160 24.97 1.45 13.73
CA TYR A 160 25.30 0.97 12.38
C TYR A 160 25.49 -0.55 12.37
N GLU A 161 26.12 -1.09 13.40
CA GLU A 161 26.42 -2.51 13.57
C GLU A 161 25.13 -3.34 13.61
N ILE A 162 24.12 -2.87 14.35
CA ILE A 162 22.84 -3.56 14.41
C ILE A 162 22.10 -3.47 13.06
N LYS A 163 22.09 -2.30 12.40
CA LYS A 163 21.48 -2.18 11.06
C LYS A 163 22.12 -3.12 10.05
N ARG A 164 23.45 -3.24 10.08
CA ARG A 164 24.20 -4.16 9.21
C ARG A 164 23.88 -5.61 9.56
N PHE A 165 23.84 -5.97 10.84
CA PHE A 165 23.48 -7.32 11.26
C PHE A 165 22.08 -7.73 10.82
N ILE A 166 21.10 -6.82 10.94
CA ILE A 166 19.73 -7.06 10.46
C ILE A 166 19.74 -7.29 8.93
N GLN A 167 20.52 -6.49 8.19
CA GLN A 167 20.66 -6.59 6.74
C GLN A 167 21.25 -7.92 6.29
N ASP A 168 22.27 -8.40 7.00
CA ASP A 168 22.96 -9.64 6.67
C ASP A 168 22.09 -10.87 7.00
N ASN A 169 21.06 -10.72 7.83
CA ASN A 169 20.22 -11.80 8.34
C ASN A 169 18.73 -11.66 7.97
N LEU A 170 18.39 -10.99 6.86
CA LEU A 170 16.99 -10.79 6.43
C LEU A 170 16.21 -12.10 6.23
N ASN A 171 16.89 -13.23 6.05
CA ASN A 171 16.27 -14.55 5.89
C ASN A 171 15.85 -15.20 7.22
N CYS A 172 16.19 -14.60 8.36
CA CYS A 172 15.80 -15.08 9.69
C CYS A 172 14.53 -14.38 10.18
N PRO A 173 13.68 -15.07 10.97
CA PRO A 173 12.56 -14.42 11.65
C PRO A 173 13.05 -13.26 12.52
N VAL A 174 12.29 -12.16 12.58
CA VAL A 174 12.70 -10.96 13.34
C VAL A 174 12.94 -11.27 14.82
N SER A 175 12.16 -12.19 15.40
CA SER A 175 12.35 -12.67 16.77
C SER A 175 13.72 -13.32 16.99
N GLU A 176 14.19 -14.07 15.99
CA GLU A 176 15.49 -14.73 16.02
C GLU A 176 16.63 -13.73 15.82
N ILE A 177 16.48 -12.77 14.90
CA ILE A 177 17.44 -11.68 14.73
C ILE A 177 17.57 -10.87 16.03
N TRP A 178 16.44 -10.54 16.67
CA TRP A 178 16.43 -9.82 17.94
C TRP A 178 17.13 -10.61 19.05
N ARG A 179 16.90 -11.93 19.12
CA ARG A 179 17.60 -12.84 20.05
C ARG A 179 19.10 -12.82 19.80
N GLN A 180 19.53 -12.98 18.55
CA GLN A 180 20.95 -13.02 18.18
C GLN A 180 21.66 -11.68 18.41
N ILE A 181 21.02 -10.54 18.18
CA ILE A 181 21.60 -9.21 18.50
C ILE A 181 21.96 -9.14 20.00
N ARG A 182 21.10 -9.67 20.86
CA ARG A 182 21.27 -9.66 22.32
C ARG A 182 22.30 -10.68 22.79
N GLU A 183 22.26 -11.89 22.25
CA GLU A 183 23.18 -12.97 22.62
C GLU A 183 24.61 -12.71 22.13
N ASN A 184 24.76 -12.18 20.91
CA ASN A 184 26.06 -11.83 20.34
C ASN A 184 26.59 -10.49 20.85
N GLN A 185 25.86 -9.81 21.75
CA GLN A 185 26.24 -8.52 22.35
C GLN A 185 26.70 -7.48 21.31
N ILE A 186 25.96 -7.36 20.21
CA ILE A 186 26.28 -6.41 19.14
C ILE A 186 26.23 -4.99 19.70
N ILE A 187 27.19 -4.13 19.35
CA ILE A 187 27.28 -2.75 19.86
C ILE A 187 25.92 -2.04 19.77
N GLY A 188 25.37 -1.64 20.92
CA GLY A 188 24.05 -1.01 21.05
C GLY A 188 22.88 -1.97 21.34
N HIS A 189 23.13 -3.26 21.55
CA HIS A 189 22.10 -4.29 21.79
C HIS A 189 21.24 -4.01 23.03
N GLU A 190 21.79 -3.28 24.00
CA GLU A 190 21.13 -2.88 25.23
C GLU A 190 20.01 -1.87 25.00
N ASN A 191 20.03 -1.18 23.85
CA ASN A 191 19.12 -0.08 23.56
C ASN A 191 18.15 -0.35 22.41
N ILE A 192 18.29 -1.46 21.68
CA ILE A 192 17.39 -1.82 20.58
C ILE A 192 16.13 -2.51 21.08
N THR A 193 14.97 -2.03 20.63
CA THR A 193 13.68 -2.69 20.87
C THR A 193 13.34 -3.68 19.76
N VAL A 194 12.49 -4.66 20.07
CA VAL A 194 12.01 -5.60 19.05
C VAL A 194 11.29 -4.84 17.91
N GLN A 195 10.55 -3.77 18.23
CA GLN A 195 9.88 -2.93 17.23
C GLN A 195 10.88 -2.19 16.33
N GLN A 196 12.00 -1.72 16.87
CA GLN A 196 13.07 -1.15 16.05
C GLN A 196 13.71 -2.21 15.15
N THR A 197 13.89 -3.46 15.63
CA THR A 197 14.33 -4.57 14.78
C THR A 197 13.34 -4.81 13.64
N TYR A 198 12.04 -4.88 13.92
CA TYR A 198 10.99 -4.97 12.89
C TYR A 198 11.07 -3.82 11.89
N TYR A 199 11.24 -2.59 12.37
CA TYR A 199 11.36 -1.42 11.50
C TYR A 199 12.57 -1.52 10.55
N TRP A 200 13.77 -1.75 11.07
CA TRP A 200 14.99 -1.81 10.25
C TRP A 200 15.00 -2.99 9.30
N TRP A 201 14.44 -4.12 9.72
CA TRP A 201 14.23 -5.27 8.86
C TRP A 201 13.22 -4.94 7.75
N SER A 202 12.11 -4.27 8.08
CA SER A 202 11.05 -3.94 7.10
C SER A 202 11.49 -2.97 5.99
N ILE A 203 12.36 -2.00 6.29
CA ILE A 203 12.88 -1.08 5.27
C ILE A 203 13.94 -1.72 4.36
N GLN A 204 14.44 -2.89 4.77
CA GLN A 204 15.40 -3.68 4.01
C GLN A 204 14.77 -4.90 3.32
N SER A 205 13.58 -5.26 3.76
CA SER A 205 12.77 -6.31 3.13
C SER A 205 12.14 -5.82 1.83
N PRO A 206 11.82 -6.76 0.93
CA PRO A 206 11.12 -6.44 -0.29
C PRO A 206 9.84 -5.63 -0.07
N ILE A 207 9.53 -4.78 -1.05
CA ILE A 207 8.30 -4.00 -1.06
C ILE A 207 7.31 -4.51 -2.11
N GLU A 208 6.03 -4.24 -1.86
CA GLU A 208 4.91 -4.46 -2.77
C GLU A 208 4.28 -3.12 -3.13
N ILE A 209 3.91 -2.97 -4.40
CA ILE A 209 3.19 -1.83 -4.94
C ILE A 209 1.87 -2.37 -5.51
N ASP A 210 0.76 -1.81 -5.05
CA ASP A 210 -0.57 -2.22 -5.50
C ASP A 210 -1.47 -1.00 -5.69
N ALA A 211 -2.45 -1.13 -6.58
CA ALA A 211 -3.42 -0.10 -6.89
C ALA A 211 -4.84 -0.66 -6.86
N THR A 212 -5.74 0.09 -6.24
CA THR A 212 -7.16 -0.25 -6.16
C THR A 212 -8.03 0.89 -6.67
N TYR A 213 -9.06 0.53 -7.42
CA TYR A 213 -9.87 1.43 -8.22
C TYR A 213 -11.34 1.33 -7.78
N GLY A 214 -12.08 2.44 -7.83
CA GLY A 214 -13.52 2.44 -7.53
C GLY A 214 -13.86 2.18 -6.05
N THR A 215 -12.91 2.41 -5.14
CA THR A 215 -13.04 2.14 -3.70
C THR A 215 -13.68 3.28 -2.90
N ASN A 216 -14.02 4.39 -3.56
CA ASN A 216 -14.62 5.57 -2.93
C ASN A 216 -15.64 6.25 -3.85
N ASN A 217 -16.55 7.03 -3.26
CA ASN A 217 -17.62 7.75 -3.97
C ASN A 217 -17.12 8.82 -4.94
N LEU A 218 -15.83 9.18 -4.88
CA LEU A 218 -15.19 10.14 -5.78
C LEU A 218 -14.46 9.45 -6.94
N ALA A 219 -14.52 8.11 -7.00
CA ALA A 219 -13.82 7.25 -7.95
C ALA A 219 -12.29 7.39 -7.94
N TRP A 220 -11.69 8.04 -6.95
CA TRP A 220 -10.24 8.26 -6.87
C TRP A 220 -9.48 6.93 -6.78
N GLU A 221 -8.29 6.92 -7.36
CA GLU A 221 -7.42 5.75 -7.42
C GLU A 221 -6.53 5.74 -6.17
N LEU A 222 -6.45 4.60 -5.49
CA LEU A 222 -5.61 4.44 -4.30
C LEU A 222 -4.43 3.54 -4.66
N TYR A 223 -3.23 4.08 -4.53
CA TYR A 223 -1.96 3.36 -4.62
C TYR A 223 -1.40 3.14 -3.22
N ALA A 224 -0.76 1.99 -3.01
CA ALA A 224 -0.13 1.64 -1.75
C ALA A 224 1.27 1.06 -2.00
N ILE A 225 2.22 1.45 -1.16
CA ILE A 225 3.50 0.75 -1.01
C ILE A 225 3.47 0.04 0.34
N MET A 226 3.75 -1.25 0.32
CA MET A 226 3.75 -2.12 1.49
C MET A 226 5.13 -2.78 1.65
N GLY A 227 5.57 -2.98 2.88
CA GLY A 227 6.73 -3.82 3.19
C GLY A 227 6.24 -5.22 3.58
N VAL A 228 6.97 -6.27 3.19
CA VAL A 228 6.58 -7.66 3.52
C VAL A 228 7.41 -8.18 4.67
N ILE A 229 6.76 -8.58 5.78
CA ILE A 229 7.37 -9.14 6.98
C ILE A 229 6.80 -10.52 7.29
N ASP A 230 7.64 -11.55 7.25
CA ASP A 230 7.26 -12.96 7.48
C ASP A 230 6.02 -13.38 6.67
N GLY A 231 5.94 -12.93 5.40
CA GLY A 231 4.79 -13.18 4.52
C GLY A 231 3.55 -12.33 4.80
N THR A 232 3.61 -11.41 5.77
CA THR A 232 2.56 -10.44 6.11
C THR A 232 2.91 -9.08 5.53
N GLY A 233 2.02 -8.47 4.74
CA GLY A 233 2.24 -7.11 4.24
C GLY A 233 1.87 -6.04 5.26
N PHE A 234 2.73 -5.03 5.40
CA PHE A 234 2.55 -3.87 6.25
C PHE A 234 2.53 -2.61 5.39
N PRO A 235 1.48 -1.77 5.45
CA PRO A 235 1.41 -0.56 4.66
C PRO A 235 2.47 0.45 5.12
N LEU A 236 3.32 0.89 4.19
CA LEU A 236 4.35 1.90 4.42
C LEU A 236 3.85 3.29 4.00
N SER A 237 3.11 3.36 2.89
CA SER A 237 2.58 4.61 2.37
C SER A 237 1.36 4.40 1.49
N TYR A 238 0.51 5.42 1.42
CA TYR A 238 -0.64 5.48 0.53
C TYR A 238 -0.59 6.76 -0.29
N LEU A 239 -1.08 6.69 -1.53
CA LEU A 239 -1.25 7.82 -2.41
C LEU A 239 -2.64 7.74 -3.03
N ILE A 240 -3.38 8.85 -2.97
CA ILE A 240 -4.68 8.96 -3.62
C ILE A 240 -4.56 9.91 -4.80
N ILE A 241 -4.96 9.44 -5.98
CA ILE A 241 -4.92 10.22 -7.21
C ILE A 241 -6.35 10.47 -7.69
N SER A 242 -6.71 11.75 -7.84
CA SER A 242 -8.01 12.12 -8.42
C SER A 242 -8.13 11.67 -9.88
N VAL A 243 -9.31 11.24 -10.30
CA VAL A 243 -9.57 10.82 -11.70
C VAL A 243 -9.68 12.04 -12.61
N GLY A 244 -9.07 11.97 -13.79
CA GLY A 244 -9.12 13.04 -14.80
C GLY A 244 -8.42 12.64 -16.11
N LYS A 245 -8.65 13.42 -17.17
CA LYS A 245 -7.95 13.26 -18.45
C LYS A 245 -6.51 13.80 -18.36
N ASN A 246 -5.60 13.25 -19.15
CA ASN A 246 -4.19 13.70 -19.30
C ASN A 246 -3.38 13.74 -17.99
N ARG A 247 -3.61 12.77 -17.09
CA ARG A 247 -2.80 12.63 -15.87
C ARG A 247 -1.48 11.96 -16.18
N ASN A 248 -0.37 12.56 -15.77
CA ASN A 248 0.95 11.93 -15.81
C ASN A 248 1.12 10.99 -14.60
N ILE A 249 0.46 9.83 -14.63
CA ILE A 249 0.47 8.87 -13.51
C ILE A 249 1.90 8.44 -13.17
N THR A 250 2.71 8.06 -14.15
CA THR A 250 4.13 7.72 -13.95
C THR A 250 4.90 8.83 -13.24
N GLY A 251 4.74 10.09 -13.66
CA GLY A 251 5.43 11.23 -13.03
C GLY A 251 4.95 11.52 -11.60
N ILE A 252 3.67 11.30 -11.30
CA ILE A 252 3.13 11.42 -9.93
C ILE A 252 3.70 10.30 -9.04
N LEU A 253 3.65 9.06 -9.52
CA LEU A 253 4.19 7.89 -8.82
C LEU A 253 5.69 8.05 -8.56
N THR A 254 6.44 8.55 -9.55
CA THR A 254 7.88 8.82 -9.42
C THR A 254 8.17 9.81 -8.29
N GLN A 255 7.43 10.93 -8.22
CA GLN A 255 7.60 11.92 -7.14
C GLN A 255 7.27 11.33 -5.77
N TRP A 256 6.19 10.57 -5.66
CA TRP A 256 5.80 9.92 -4.42
C TRP A 256 6.85 8.90 -3.94
N MET A 257 7.31 8.03 -4.84
CA MET A 257 8.37 7.05 -4.55
C MET A 257 9.69 7.72 -4.19
N GLN A 258 10.05 8.81 -4.88
CA GLN A 258 11.26 9.60 -4.58
C GLN A 258 11.21 10.18 -3.16
N ALA A 259 10.07 10.73 -2.74
CA ALA A 259 9.88 11.21 -1.38
C ALA A 259 10.05 10.09 -0.33
N LEU A 260 9.62 8.86 -0.65
CA LEU A 260 9.83 7.70 0.23
C LEU A 260 11.30 7.26 0.26
N LYS A 261 11.99 7.30 -0.88
CA LYS A 261 13.43 7.03 -0.96
C LYS A 261 14.25 8.01 -0.12
N GLU A 262 13.86 9.29 -0.13
CA GLU A 262 14.44 10.33 0.71
C GLU A 262 14.21 10.07 2.20
N ARG A 263 13.09 9.45 2.56
CA ARG A 263 12.72 9.01 3.91
C ARG A 263 13.25 7.62 4.30
N ASN A 264 14.40 7.21 3.74
CA ASN A 264 15.12 5.97 4.04
C ASN A 264 14.54 4.65 3.44
N LEU A 265 13.55 4.71 2.55
CA LEU A 265 13.13 3.53 1.78
C LEU A 265 14.09 3.30 0.60
N ARG A 266 15.32 2.87 0.88
CA ARG A 266 16.44 2.84 -0.10
C ARG A 266 16.95 1.45 -0.45
N ASN A 267 16.98 0.53 0.51
CA ASN A 267 17.83 -0.66 0.43
C ASN A 267 17.01 -1.93 0.52
N PHE A 268 16.26 -2.28 -0.52
CA PHE A 268 15.51 -3.54 -0.58
C PHE A 268 15.81 -4.30 -1.89
N PRO A 269 15.86 -5.64 -1.85
CA PRO A 269 16.33 -6.43 -2.99
C PRO A 269 15.28 -6.61 -4.09
N PHE A 270 13.99 -6.53 -3.76
CA PHE A 270 12.90 -6.79 -4.68
C PHE A 270 11.74 -5.79 -4.56
N ILE A 271 11.12 -5.51 -5.69
CA ILE A 271 9.84 -4.81 -5.81
C ILE A 271 8.84 -5.77 -6.45
N LEU A 272 7.72 -6.00 -5.80
CA LEU A 272 6.59 -6.72 -6.39
C LEU A 272 5.49 -5.73 -6.79
N THR A 273 4.96 -5.88 -8.00
CA THR A 273 3.89 -5.02 -8.52
C THR A 273 3.00 -5.80 -9.49
N ASP A 274 1.84 -5.24 -9.84
CA ASP A 274 1.05 -5.69 -10.98
C ASP A 274 1.75 -5.33 -12.31
N LYS A 275 1.24 -5.81 -13.43
CA LYS A 275 1.69 -5.45 -14.78
C LYS A 275 1.14 -4.08 -15.19
N ASP A 276 1.36 -3.06 -14.37
CA ASP A 276 1.05 -1.66 -14.68
C ASP A 276 2.35 -0.94 -15.07
N PHE A 277 2.42 -0.47 -16.32
CA PHE A 277 3.64 0.19 -16.81
C PHE A 277 3.91 1.53 -16.12
N SER A 278 2.89 2.19 -15.56
CA SER A 278 3.10 3.43 -14.81
C SER A 278 3.82 3.15 -13.50
N GLU A 279 3.41 2.09 -12.79
CA GLU A 279 4.08 1.59 -11.58
C GLU A 279 5.49 1.08 -11.88
N ILE A 280 5.63 0.21 -12.89
CA ILE A 280 6.92 -0.37 -13.30
C ILE A 280 7.93 0.71 -13.65
N ASN A 281 7.56 1.65 -14.53
CA ASN A 281 8.47 2.69 -14.99
C ASN A 281 8.86 3.64 -13.84
N ALA A 282 7.91 4.01 -12.96
CA ALA A 282 8.20 4.84 -11.80
C ALA A 282 9.15 4.13 -10.82
N ALA A 283 8.88 2.86 -10.50
CA ALA A 283 9.68 2.06 -9.60
C ALA A 283 11.11 1.86 -10.12
N GLN A 284 11.27 1.52 -11.40
CA GLN A 284 12.58 1.37 -12.05
C GLN A 284 13.36 2.69 -12.10
N THR A 285 12.67 3.82 -12.26
CA THR A 285 13.29 5.15 -12.24
C THR A 285 13.83 5.49 -10.85
N VAL A 286 13.05 5.22 -9.80
CA VAL A 286 13.43 5.59 -8.42
C VAL A 286 14.40 4.58 -7.80
N TRP A 287 14.23 3.29 -8.05
CA TRP A 287 15.04 2.21 -7.48
C TRP A 287 15.59 1.27 -8.56
N PRO A 288 16.54 1.73 -9.39
CA PRO A 288 17.10 0.92 -10.49
C PRO A 288 17.87 -0.33 -9.99
N GLU A 289 18.38 -0.28 -8.75
CA GLU A 289 19.11 -1.39 -8.12
C GLU A 289 18.18 -2.49 -7.59
N ALA A 290 16.91 -2.17 -7.33
CA ALA A 290 15.94 -3.12 -6.82
C ALA A 290 15.38 -3.96 -7.97
N ARG A 291 15.26 -5.28 -7.77
CA ARG A 291 14.77 -6.16 -8.84
C ARG A 291 13.26 -6.17 -8.87
N LEU A 292 12.68 -5.74 -9.99
CA LEU A 292 11.25 -5.77 -10.20
C LEU A 292 10.79 -7.19 -10.56
N GLN A 293 9.70 -7.64 -9.95
CA GLN A 293 9.06 -8.92 -10.24
C GLN A 293 7.53 -8.76 -10.21
N LEU A 294 6.84 -9.26 -11.23
CA LEU A 294 5.39 -9.28 -11.26
C LEU A 294 4.85 -10.24 -10.20
N CYS A 295 3.78 -9.81 -9.53
CA CYS A 295 3.09 -10.63 -8.57
C CYS A 295 2.44 -11.85 -9.25
N VAL A 296 2.70 -13.06 -8.72
CA VAL A 296 2.18 -14.32 -9.26
C VAL A 296 0.65 -14.36 -9.26
N TRP A 297 0.01 -13.75 -8.26
CA TRP A 297 -1.45 -13.65 -8.22
C TRP A 297 -2.00 -12.83 -9.40
N HIS A 298 -1.37 -11.68 -9.67
CA HIS A 298 -1.73 -10.80 -10.78
C HIS A 298 -1.45 -11.45 -12.14
N LEU A 299 -0.30 -12.13 -12.30
CA LEU A 299 0.00 -12.98 -13.46
C LEU A 299 -1.13 -13.99 -13.73
N ARG A 300 -1.52 -14.75 -12.70
CA ARG A 300 -2.60 -15.74 -12.82
C ARG A 300 -3.93 -15.09 -13.19
N ARG A 301 -4.27 -13.97 -12.54
CA ARG A 301 -5.50 -13.23 -12.79
C ARG A 301 -5.55 -12.73 -14.24
N ALA A 302 -4.47 -12.12 -14.74
CA ALA A 302 -4.37 -11.60 -16.10
C ALA A 302 -4.56 -12.71 -17.13
N ILE A 303 -3.89 -13.85 -16.96
CA ILE A 303 -4.02 -15.01 -17.87
C ILE A 303 -5.43 -15.59 -17.80
N LYS A 304 -5.99 -15.79 -16.61
CA LYS A 304 -7.35 -16.31 -16.44
C LYS A 304 -8.39 -15.41 -17.11
N GLN A 305 -8.28 -14.10 -16.91
CA GLN A 305 -9.16 -13.11 -17.55
C GLN A 305 -9.03 -13.16 -19.07
N ARG A 306 -7.81 -13.18 -19.62
CA ARG A 306 -7.60 -13.31 -21.06
C ARG A 306 -8.20 -14.59 -21.62
N LEU A 307 -7.94 -15.74 -20.98
CA LEU A 307 -8.46 -17.04 -21.40
C LEU A 307 -10.00 -17.09 -21.38
N SER A 308 -10.65 -16.36 -20.46
CA SER A 308 -12.11 -16.23 -20.41
C SER A 308 -12.71 -15.28 -21.44
N SER A 309 -11.90 -14.49 -22.13
CA SER A 309 -12.36 -13.47 -23.07
C SER A 309 -12.45 -14.01 -24.50
N ASN A 310 -13.59 -13.78 -25.14
CA ASN A 310 -13.78 -14.05 -26.57
C ASN A 310 -13.32 -12.87 -27.45
N LYS A 311 -12.73 -11.82 -26.87
CA LYS A 311 -12.17 -10.71 -27.66
C LYS A 311 -11.00 -11.23 -28.48
N ILE A 312 -11.10 -11.11 -29.80
CA ILE A 312 -9.97 -11.30 -30.70
C ILE A 312 -9.01 -10.13 -30.43
N GLY A 313 -7.85 -10.44 -29.87
CA GLY A 313 -6.82 -9.42 -29.70
C GLY A 313 -6.15 -9.18 -31.04
N THR A 314 -5.87 -7.93 -31.37
CA THR A 314 -5.15 -7.55 -32.59
C THR A 314 -3.66 -7.82 -32.40
N TYR A 315 -3.26 -9.11 -32.40
CA TYR A 315 -1.86 -9.50 -32.27
C TYR A 315 -1.14 -9.66 -33.62
N TYR A 316 -1.47 -8.82 -34.61
CA TYR A 316 -0.96 -8.88 -35.98
C TYR A 316 0.56 -8.71 -36.14
N SER A 317 1.27 -8.36 -35.06
CA SER A 317 2.71 -8.06 -35.08
C SER A 317 3.62 -9.23 -34.67
N TYR A 318 3.08 -10.43 -34.40
CA TYR A 318 3.94 -11.59 -34.10
C TYR A 318 4.65 -12.07 -35.37
N ASN A 319 5.99 -12.14 -35.31
CA ASN A 319 6.83 -12.69 -36.36
C ASN A 319 7.57 -13.92 -35.83
N PRO A 320 7.25 -15.14 -36.30
CA PRO A 320 7.88 -16.37 -35.82
C PRO A 320 9.38 -16.43 -36.13
N LYS A 321 9.87 -15.73 -37.17
CA LYS A 321 11.31 -15.67 -37.48
C LYS A 321 12.08 -14.86 -36.44
N VAL A 322 11.56 -13.69 -36.07
CA VAL A 322 12.14 -12.85 -35.00
C VAL A 322 12.07 -13.60 -33.66
N ALA A 323 10.96 -14.28 -33.40
CA ALA A 323 10.83 -15.09 -32.19
C ALA A 323 11.84 -16.27 -32.17
N HIS A 324 12.11 -16.89 -33.31
CA HIS A 324 13.12 -17.95 -33.45
C HIS A 324 14.55 -17.43 -33.23
N GLU A 325 14.87 -16.24 -33.72
CA GLU A 325 16.15 -15.57 -33.47
C GLU A 325 16.37 -15.34 -31.97
N GLU A 326 15.30 -14.97 -31.25
CA GLU A 326 15.33 -14.79 -29.80
C GLU A 326 15.40 -16.13 -29.05
N CYS A 327 14.60 -17.13 -29.45
CA CYS A 327 14.57 -18.46 -28.88
C CYS A 327 14.48 -19.54 -29.98
N SER A 328 15.58 -20.26 -30.19
CA SER A 328 15.71 -21.29 -31.23
C SER A 328 14.71 -22.46 -31.11
N SER A 329 14.06 -22.62 -29.95
CA SER A 329 12.99 -23.61 -29.74
C SER A 329 11.71 -23.29 -30.52
N ILE A 330 11.55 -22.06 -30.99
CA ILE A 330 10.36 -21.60 -31.71
C ILE A 330 10.50 -21.96 -33.18
N ASP A 331 9.47 -22.57 -33.76
CA ASP A 331 9.50 -22.90 -35.18
C ASP A 331 9.21 -21.65 -36.04
N PRO A 332 10.14 -21.24 -36.92
CA PRO A 332 9.98 -20.03 -37.73
C PRO A 332 8.85 -20.13 -38.77
N SER A 333 8.32 -21.33 -39.02
CA SER A 333 7.19 -21.57 -39.92
C SER A 333 5.82 -21.50 -39.22
N TRP A 334 5.79 -21.53 -37.87
CA TRP A 334 4.54 -21.57 -37.10
C TRP A 334 4.01 -20.15 -36.81
N GLY A 335 3.47 -19.51 -37.86
CA GLY A 335 2.95 -18.14 -37.87
C GLY A 335 1.47 -18.01 -38.22
N ILE A 336 0.91 -16.81 -38.07
CA ILE A 336 -0.52 -16.52 -38.27
C ILE A 336 -0.94 -16.85 -39.72
N ILE A 337 -1.74 -17.91 -39.87
CA ILE A 337 -2.51 -18.19 -41.08
C ILE A 337 -3.89 -17.53 -40.85
N ASN A 338 -4.34 -16.71 -41.80
CA ASN A 338 -5.65 -16.05 -41.77
C ASN A 338 -6.77 -17.09 -41.59
N ASN A 339 -7.17 -17.36 -40.35
CA ASN A 339 -8.28 -18.24 -40.05
C ASN A 339 -9.18 -17.59 -39.01
N SER A 340 -10.32 -17.09 -39.49
CA SER A 340 -11.32 -16.32 -38.75
C SER A 340 -12.20 -17.15 -37.80
N ASN A 341 -11.97 -18.46 -37.68
CA ASN A 341 -12.85 -19.40 -36.95
C ASN A 341 -12.20 -20.15 -35.77
N LEU A 342 -10.99 -19.77 -35.32
CA LEU A 342 -10.31 -20.49 -34.23
C LEU A 342 -10.67 -19.95 -32.85
N VAL A 343 -11.12 -20.85 -31.97
CA VAL A 343 -11.35 -20.58 -30.53
C VAL A 343 -10.00 -20.24 -29.86
N PHE A 344 -9.90 -19.07 -29.22
CA PHE A 344 -8.65 -18.60 -28.58
C PHE A 344 -8.03 -19.62 -27.61
N CYS A 345 -8.82 -20.21 -26.73
CA CYS A 345 -8.44 -21.36 -25.91
C CYS A 345 -9.70 -22.11 -25.42
N PRO A 346 -9.86 -23.40 -25.76
CA PRO A 346 -10.95 -24.24 -25.27
C PRO A 346 -11.01 -24.30 -23.74
N LEU A 347 -12.21 -24.34 -23.16
CA LEU A 347 -12.43 -24.35 -21.70
C LEU A 347 -11.65 -25.48 -20.99
N LYS A 348 -11.61 -26.67 -21.60
CA LYS A 348 -10.93 -27.87 -21.08
C LYS A 348 -9.41 -27.68 -20.89
N LEU A 349 -8.78 -26.81 -21.68
CA LEU A 349 -7.33 -26.59 -21.68
C LEU A 349 -6.89 -25.43 -20.78
N ARG A 350 -7.82 -24.55 -20.37
CA ARG A 350 -7.48 -23.32 -19.61
C ARG A 350 -6.79 -23.61 -18.28
N LYS A 351 -7.22 -24.67 -17.57
CA LYS A 351 -6.61 -25.07 -16.29
C LYS A 351 -5.16 -25.53 -16.51
N THR A 352 -4.91 -26.31 -17.56
CA THR A 352 -3.57 -26.79 -17.91
C THR A 352 -2.63 -25.63 -18.25
N VAL A 353 -3.09 -24.68 -19.07
CA VAL A 353 -2.30 -23.48 -19.42
C VAL A 353 -1.91 -22.70 -18.17
N ILE A 354 -2.85 -22.48 -17.24
CA ILE A 354 -2.57 -21.78 -15.98
C ILE A 354 -1.54 -22.56 -15.16
N SER A 355 -1.68 -23.88 -15.05
CA SER A 355 -0.76 -24.73 -14.30
C SER A 355 0.67 -24.69 -14.88
N ILE A 356 0.81 -24.72 -16.20
CA ILE A 356 2.12 -24.63 -16.87
C ILE A 356 2.76 -23.27 -16.56
N VAL A 357 2.01 -22.16 -16.70
CA VAL A 357 2.55 -20.82 -16.41
C VAL A 357 2.90 -20.64 -14.94
N GLU A 358 2.08 -21.15 -14.02
CA GLU A 358 2.38 -21.14 -12.58
C GLU A 358 3.67 -21.93 -12.30
N ASN A 359 3.86 -23.10 -12.89
CA ASN A 359 5.10 -23.86 -12.77
C ASN A 359 6.31 -23.03 -13.29
N HIS A 360 6.20 -22.47 -14.49
CA HIS A 360 7.24 -21.64 -15.09
C HIS A 360 7.61 -20.44 -14.22
N SER A 361 6.63 -19.81 -13.55
CA SER A 361 6.87 -18.67 -12.64
C SER A 361 7.72 -19.06 -11.42
N ASN A 362 7.70 -20.34 -11.04
CA ASN A 362 8.36 -20.86 -9.85
C ASN A 362 9.72 -21.51 -10.14
N ARG A 363 10.08 -21.77 -11.40
CA ARG A 363 11.40 -22.33 -11.74
C ARG A 363 12.51 -21.35 -11.35
N HIS A 364 13.61 -21.87 -10.82
CA HIS A 364 14.80 -21.09 -10.43
C HIS A 364 16.04 -21.99 -10.36
N MET A 365 17.23 -21.42 -10.58
CA MET A 365 18.51 -22.14 -10.53
C MET A 365 18.88 -22.74 -9.15
N LEU A 366 18.19 -22.30 -8.10
CA LEU A 366 18.39 -22.75 -6.71
C LEU A 366 17.31 -23.73 -6.25
N LEU A 367 16.36 -24.07 -7.13
CA LEU A 367 15.28 -25.01 -6.86
C LEU A 367 15.50 -26.27 -7.70
N LEU A 368 15.39 -27.42 -7.04
CA LEU A 368 15.49 -28.72 -7.69
C LEU A 368 14.35 -28.94 -8.67
N LYS A 369 14.67 -29.57 -9.80
CA LYS A 369 13.67 -30.23 -10.65
C LYS A 369 13.06 -31.43 -9.91
N HIS A 370 11.93 -31.92 -10.43
CA HIS A 370 11.29 -33.13 -9.92
C HIS A 370 12.18 -34.38 -10.00
N ASP A 371 13.15 -34.41 -10.91
CA ASP A 371 14.14 -35.47 -11.08
C ASP A 371 15.36 -35.32 -10.15
N GLY A 372 15.38 -34.29 -9.28
CA GLY A 372 16.48 -34.03 -8.35
C GLY A 372 17.68 -33.30 -8.96
N THR A 373 17.60 -32.84 -10.21
CA THR A 373 18.69 -32.09 -10.86
C THR A 373 18.53 -30.58 -10.71
N PHE A 374 19.64 -29.84 -10.84
CA PHE A 374 19.65 -28.38 -10.90
C PHE A 374 19.94 -27.92 -12.33
N ILE A 375 19.30 -26.83 -12.74
CA ILE A 375 19.76 -26.05 -13.89
C ILE A 375 20.58 -24.88 -13.36
N THR A 376 21.83 -24.76 -13.79
CA THR A 376 22.73 -23.69 -13.36
C THR A 376 22.62 -22.43 -14.21
N ASN A 377 21.91 -22.48 -15.34
CA ASN A 377 21.76 -21.37 -16.29
C ASN A 377 20.29 -20.89 -16.40
N ALA A 378 20.04 -19.62 -16.05
CA ALA A 378 18.74 -18.97 -16.19
C ALA A 378 18.17 -18.99 -17.62
N ASP A 379 19.03 -18.87 -18.64
CA ASP A 379 18.60 -18.89 -20.05
C ASP A 379 18.14 -20.27 -20.49
N GLU A 380 18.72 -21.32 -19.92
CA GLU A 380 18.31 -22.70 -20.19
C GLU A 380 16.90 -22.96 -19.61
N ILE A 381 16.64 -22.48 -18.38
CA ILE A 381 15.29 -22.55 -17.78
C ILE A 381 14.27 -21.84 -18.68
N TRP A 382 14.60 -20.64 -19.16
CA TRP A 382 13.72 -19.89 -20.06
C TRP A 382 13.46 -20.65 -21.37
N LYS A 383 14.50 -21.19 -22.02
CA LYS A 383 14.36 -21.98 -23.26
C LYS A 383 13.52 -23.24 -23.06
N GLU A 384 13.69 -23.94 -21.93
CA GLU A 384 12.84 -25.09 -21.57
C GLU A 384 11.38 -24.68 -21.41
N CYS A 385 11.09 -23.60 -20.68
CA CYS A 385 9.72 -23.11 -20.47
C CYS A 385 9.06 -22.62 -21.77
N VAL A 386 9.82 -21.95 -22.64
CA VAL A 386 9.35 -21.55 -23.98
C VAL A 386 9.01 -22.78 -24.80
N LYS A 387 9.90 -23.78 -24.81
CA LYS A 387 9.71 -25.05 -25.53
C LYS A 387 8.47 -25.80 -25.05
N GLU A 388 8.32 -25.97 -23.73
CA GLU A 388 7.16 -26.65 -23.12
C GLU A 388 5.84 -25.97 -23.53
N MET A 389 5.76 -24.64 -23.44
CA MET A 389 4.53 -23.92 -23.77
C MET A 389 4.21 -23.93 -25.27
N ILE A 390 5.22 -23.78 -26.15
CA ILE A 390 4.99 -23.78 -27.60
C ILE A 390 4.58 -25.17 -28.09
N GLU A 391 5.20 -26.24 -27.59
CA GLU A 391 4.84 -27.63 -27.91
C GLU A 391 3.40 -27.92 -27.48
N PHE A 392 3.03 -27.56 -26.24
CA PHE A 392 1.64 -27.67 -25.77
C PHE A 392 0.66 -26.93 -26.71
N CYS A 393 1.00 -25.72 -27.14
CA CYS A 393 0.13 -24.96 -28.02
C CYS A 393 0.07 -25.57 -29.44
N LYS A 394 1.15 -26.17 -29.95
CA LYS A 394 1.18 -26.86 -31.25
C LYS A 394 0.30 -28.12 -31.25
N GLU A 395 0.47 -28.98 -30.26
CA GLU A 395 -0.29 -30.23 -30.11
C GLU A 395 -1.81 -30.01 -30.02
N ASN A 396 -2.22 -28.84 -29.53
CA ASN A 396 -3.63 -28.47 -29.35
C ASN A 396 -4.13 -27.44 -30.37
N GLU A 397 -3.34 -27.11 -31.41
CA GLU A 397 -3.68 -26.14 -32.46
C GLU A 397 -4.00 -24.71 -31.95
N LEU A 398 -3.34 -24.29 -30.86
CA LEU A 398 -3.60 -23.03 -30.14
C LEU A 398 -2.66 -21.88 -30.55
N LEU A 399 -2.52 -21.63 -31.86
CA LEU A 399 -1.61 -20.59 -32.36
C LEU A 399 -1.92 -19.19 -31.79
N GLN A 400 -3.20 -18.83 -31.69
CA GLN A 400 -3.60 -17.51 -31.15
C GLN A 400 -3.27 -17.36 -29.66
N LEU A 401 -3.32 -18.45 -28.89
CA LEU A 401 -2.89 -18.45 -27.51
C LEU A 401 -1.37 -18.25 -27.43
N TRP A 402 -0.61 -18.99 -28.24
CA TRP A 402 0.85 -18.85 -28.30
C TRP A 402 1.27 -17.41 -28.62
N VAL A 403 0.68 -16.81 -29.66
CA VAL A 403 0.97 -15.43 -30.07
C VAL A 403 0.77 -14.45 -28.91
N TYR A 404 -0.33 -14.60 -28.16
CA TYR A 404 -0.56 -13.81 -26.94
C TYR A 404 0.50 -14.11 -25.87
N LEU A 405 0.77 -15.39 -25.60
CA LEU A 405 1.71 -15.80 -24.55
C LEU A 405 3.13 -15.29 -24.83
N TRP A 406 3.61 -15.39 -26.07
CA TRP A 406 4.91 -14.87 -26.48
C TRP A 406 5.01 -13.36 -26.27
N ARG A 407 4.05 -12.60 -26.81
CA ARG A 407 4.08 -11.13 -26.76
C ARG A 407 3.95 -10.57 -25.36
N GLU A 408 3.14 -11.20 -24.52
CA GLU A 408 2.81 -10.67 -23.20
C GLU A 408 3.63 -11.27 -22.07
N TRP A 409 4.26 -12.44 -22.28
CA TRP A 409 4.89 -13.21 -21.20
C TRP A 409 6.22 -13.88 -21.58
N TYR A 410 6.32 -14.60 -22.70
CA TYR A 410 7.47 -15.51 -22.96
C TYR A 410 8.63 -14.92 -23.77
N SER A 411 8.43 -13.79 -24.46
CA SER A 411 9.56 -13.01 -25.00
C SER A 411 10.52 -12.62 -23.89
N LYS A 412 11.81 -12.50 -24.17
CA LYS A 412 12.86 -12.32 -23.16
C LYS A 412 12.63 -11.07 -22.33
N GLU A 413 12.24 -9.97 -22.98
CA GLU A 413 11.88 -8.71 -22.32
C GLU A 413 10.77 -8.92 -21.29
N LYS A 414 9.69 -9.64 -21.64
CA LYS A 414 8.57 -9.88 -20.74
C LYS A 414 8.89 -10.95 -19.70
N TRP A 415 9.62 -11.99 -20.06
CA TRP A 415 10.06 -13.06 -19.17
C TRP A 415 10.79 -12.50 -17.94
N ASN A 416 11.68 -11.54 -18.18
CA ASN A 416 12.45 -10.89 -17.13
C ASN A 416 11.60 -10.19 -16.07
N LEU A 417 10.34 -9.85 -16.38
CA LEU A 417 9.44 -9.18 -15.44
C LEU A 417 8.73 -10.16 -14.50
N TRP A 418 8.45 -11.41 -14.88
CA TRP A 418 7.59 -12.30 -14.06
C TRP A 418 8.22 -13.61 -13.63
N ALA A 419 9.23 -14.09 -14.34
CA ALA A 419 9.85 -15.36 -14.01
C ALA A 419 10.89 -15.21 -12.90
N ARG A 420 10.79 -16.02 -11.84
CA ARG A 420 11.83 -16.06 -10.80
C ARG A 420 13.20 -16.37 -11.40
N ALA A 421 13.27 -17.29 -12.36
CA ALA A 421 14.50 -17.70 -13.04
C ALA A 421 15.27 -16.54 -13.71
N ALA A 422 14.61 -15.41 -14.02
CA ALA A 422 15.30 -14.24 -14.55
C ALA A 422 16.25 -13.57 -13.53
N ASN A 423 16.16 -13.96 -12.26
CA ASN A 423 16.94 -13.41 -11.17
C ASN A 423 17.93 -14.45 -10.62
N LYS A 424 19.12 -14.00 -10.20
CA LYS A 424 20.09 -14.83 -9.46
C LYS A 424 19.63 -15.17 -8.03
N ASN A 425 18.81 -14.29 -7.44
CA ASN A 425 18.34 -14.37 -6.07
C ASN A 425 16.83 -14.67 -6.12
N ILE A 426 16.34 -15.47 -5.17
CA ILE A 426 14.91 -15.77 -5.04
C ILE A 426 14.25 -14.71 -4.17
N SER A 427 13.19 -14.09 -4.67
CA SER A 427 12.26 -13.38 -3.79
C SER A 427 11.48 -14.39 -2.95
N HIS A 428 11.60 -14.28 -1.62
CA HIS A 428 10.86 -15.10 -0.66
C HIS A 428 9.40 -14.64 -0.48
N ILE A 429 8.97 -13.57 -1.18
CA ILE A 429 7.61 -13.06 -1.05
C ILE A 429 6.61 -14.04 -1.66
N LYS A 430 5.63 -14.42 -0.85
CA LYS A 430 4.42 -15.13 -1.25
C LYS A 430 3.22 -14.40 -0.64
N THR A 431 2.81 -13.28 -1.22
CA THR A 431 1.62 -12.55 -0.81
C THR A 431 0.38 -13.03 -1.58
N THR A 432 -0.77 -13.02 -0.91
CA THR A 432 -2.10 -13.22 -1.50
C THR A 432 -2.98 -11.97 -1.37
N MET A 433 -2.38 -10.81 -1.05
CA MET A 433 -3.12 -9.65 -0.53
C MET A 433 -3.74 -8.76 -1.61
N ILE A 434 -4.83 -8.09 -1.20
CA ILE A 434 -5.60 -7.09 -1.96
C ILE A 434 -5.73 -5.86 -1.04
N VAL A 435 -5.31 -4.68 -1.49
CA VAL A 435 -5.56 -3.43 -0.75
C VAL A 435 -7.02 -3.00 -0.94
N THR A 436 -7.76 -2.83 0.16
CA THR A 436 -9.15 -2.34 0.14
C THR A 436 -9.37 -1.24 1.17
N LEU A 437 -10.20 -0.24 0.82
CA LEU A 437 -10.65 0.77 1.79
C LEU A 437 -11.78 0.16 2.62
N ALA A 438 -11.60 0.05 3.94
CA ALA A 438 -12.68 -0.27 4.85
C ALA A 438 -13.59 0.95 4.99
N THR A 439 -14.83 0.85 4.50
CA THR A 439 -15.87 1.84 4.80
C THR A 439 -16.40 1.58 6.21
N TYR A 440 -16.11 2.49 7.14
CA TYR A 440 -16.77 2.55 8.45
C TYR A 440 -18.07 3.34 8.41
#